data_AF-A0A7S2FKA4-F1
#
_entry.id   AF-A0A7S2FKA4-F1
#
_cell.length_a   1.000
_cell.length_b   1.000
_cell.length_c   1.000
_cell.angle_alpha   90.00
_cell.angle_beta   90.00
_cell.angle_gamma   90.00
#
_symmetry.space_group_name_H-M   'P 1'
#
loop_
_entity.id
_entity.type
_entity.pdbx_description
1 polymer ?
#
loop_
_entity_poly.entity_id
_entity_poly.type
_entity_poly.pdbx_seq_one_letter_code
_entity_poly.pdbx_strand_id
1 'polypeptide(L)'
;VEDFIHVEGVITFEPGEEAKEISVEVVDNVNFEDDEDFFIDLFDPQVLNGAPSDQIAIGETQATRVVIIDDDLPGMLSFPKDTLMLAEELEDWEVDVVVERKNGCTGKIECKYKTENSSAIA
;
A
#
# COMPACT_ATOMS: atom_id res chain seq x y z
N VAL A 1 -5.79 -8.21 10.69
CA VAL A 1 -7.22 -8.54 10.84
C VAL A 1 -7.35 -9.99 10.38
N GLU A 2 -7.93 -10.37 9.24
CA GLU A 2 -7.24 -11.36 8.38
C GLU A 2 -6.69 -10.54 7.23
N ASP A 3 -5.39 -10.62 6.96
CA ASP A 3 -4.68 -9.68 6.07
C ASP A 3 -4.47 -10.28 4.68
N PHE A 4 -4.60 -11.60 4.57
CA PHE A 4 -4.60 -12.33 3.30
C PHE A 4 -5.40 -13.61 3.41
N ILE A 5 -5.85 -14.12 2.26
CA ILE A 5 -6.50 -15.43 2.17
C ILE A 5 -5.44 -16.50 1.99
N HIS A 6 -5.39 -17.45 2.92
CA HIS A 6 -4.46 -18.57 2.87
C HIS A 6 -4.63 -19.40 1.58
N VAL A 7 -3.51 -19.74 0.95
CA VAL A 7 -3.46 -20.62 -0.22
C VAL A 7 -2.45 -21.75 -0.02
N GLU A 8 -2.80 -22.94 -0.50
CA GLU A 8 -1.95 -24.12 -0.54
C GLU A 8 -2.29 -24.91 -1.82
N GLY A 9 -1.27 -25.49 -2.47
CA GLY A 9 -1.51 -26.28 -3.68
C GLY A 9 -0.25 -26.87 -4.30
N VAL A 10 -0.45 -27.58 -5.40
CA VAL A 10 0.63 -28.21 -6.18
C VAL A 10 0.77 -27.48 -7.51
N ILE A 11 2.01 -27.13 -7.85
CA ILE A 11 2.36 -26.52 -9.14
C ILE A 11 2.93 -27.61 -10.04
N THR A 12 2.33 -27.80 -11.21
CA THR A 12 2.79 -28.76 -12.22
C THR A 12 3.38 -28.03 -13.41
N PHE A 13 4.62 -28.33 -13.76
CA PHE A 13 5.30 -27.82 -14.95
C PHE A 13 5.15 -28.84 -16.09
N GLU A 14 4.53 -28.41 -17.18
CA GLU A 14 4.46 -29.15 -18.44
C GLU A 14 5.77 -29.02 -19.24
N PRO A 15 6.02 -29.92 -20.20
CA PRO A 15 7.23 -29.86 -21.01
C PRO A 15 7.42 -28.50 -21.69
N GLY A 16 8.53 -27.83 -21.38
CA GLY A 16 8.89 -26.52 -21.94
C GLY A 16 8.37 -25.31 -21.14
N GLU A 17 7.67 -25.52 -20.02
CA GLU A 17 7.32 -24.44 -19.11
C GLU A 17 8.48 -24.13 -18.15
N GLU A 18 8.80 -22.86 -18.00
CA GLU A 18 9.88 -22.38 -17.12
C GLU A 18 9.34 -21.51 -15.97
N ALA A 19 8.07 -21.12 -16.01
CA ALA A 19 7.46 -20.23 -15.02
C ALA A 19 5.98 -20.59 -14.76
N LYS A 20 5.55 -20.37 -13.52
CA LYS A 20 4.17 -20.48 -13.05
C LYS A 20 3.88 -19.35 -12.08
N GLU A 21 2.63 -18.94 -12.02
CA GLU A 21 2.16 -17.88 -11.13
C GLU A 21 1.38 -18.48 -9.96
N ILE A 22 1.61 -17.94 -8.76
CA ILE A 22 0.84 -18.23 -7.55
C ILE A 22 0.08 -16.94 -7.23
N SER A 23 -1.24 -17.02 -7.08
CA SER A 23 -2.07 -15.88 -6.70
C SER A 23 -2.47 -16.01 -5.23
N VAL A 24 -2.18 -14.98 -4.44
CA VAL A 24 -2.63 -14.82 -3.06
C VAL A 24 -3.49 -13.58 -2.99
N GLU A 25 -4.68 -13.66 -2.40
CA GLU A 25 -5.56 -12.51 -2.21
C GLU A 25 -5.18 -11.77 -0.93
N VAL A 26 -4.94 -10.46 -1.03
CA VAL A 26 -4.74 -9.57 0.12
C VAL A 26 -6.09 -9.00 0.52
N VAL A 27 -6.40 -8.98 1.81
CA VAL A 27 -7.67 -8.51 2.35
C VAL A 27 -7.55 -7.03 2.69
N ASP A 28 -8.21 -6.21 1.89
CA ASP A 28 -8.22 -4.75 2.05
C ASP A 28 -9.28 -4.32 3.09
N ASN A 29 -8.92 -3.45 4.03
CA ASN A 29 -9.85 -2.94 5.02
C ASN A 29 -9.71 -1.41 5.24
N VAL A 30 -10.15 -0.87 6.38
CA VAL A 30 -10.11 0.59 6.65
C VAL A 30 -9.52 0.91 8.03
N ASN A 31 -9.05 -0.11 8.73
CA ASN A 31 -8.47 0.03 10.05
C ASN A 31 -6.97 0.10 9.86
N PHE A 32 -6.36 1.14 10.41
CA PHE A 32 -4.92 1.24 10.45
C PHE A 32 -4.30 0.04 11.21
N GLU A 33 -3.41 -0.67 10.54
CA GLU A 33 -2.60 -1.77 11.04
C GLU A 33 -1.09 -1.45 10.85
N ASP A 34 -0.21 -2.15 11.59
CA ASP A 34 1.23 -2.06 11.32
C ASP A 34 1.56 -2.91 10.07
N ASP A 35 2.68 -2.65 9.39
CA ASP A 35 3.13 -3.51 8.27
C ASP A 35 3.29 -4.97 8.75
N GLU A 36 2.66 -5.91 8.05
CA GLU A 36 2.70 -7.33 8.38
C GLU A 36 3.35 -8.15 7.26
N ASP A 37 3.80 -9.37 7.57
CA ASP A 37 4.41 -10.24 6.57
C ASP A 37 4.03 -11.71 6.70
N PHE A 38 4.02 -12.37 5.56
CA PHE A 38 3.82 -13.81 5.43
C PHE A 38 4.86 -14.42 4.48
N PHE A 39 4.92 -15.74 4.44
CA PHE A 39 5.87 -16.50 3.63
C PHE A 39 5.15 -17.41 2.64
N ILE A 40 5.74 -17.55 1.46
CA ILE A 40 5.40 -18.58 0.49
C ILE A 40 6.56 -19.57 0.46
N ASP A 41 6.27 -20.80 0.89
CA ASP A 41 7.24 -21.90 0.93
C ASP A 41 6.99 -22.89 -0.21
N LEU A 42 8.01 -23.16 -1.01
CA LEU A 42 8.02 -24.28 -1.94
C LEU A 42 8.55 -25.52 -1.21
N PHE A 43 7.96 -26.69 -1.42
CA PHE A 43 8.44 -27.93 -0.79
C PHE A 43 8.07 -29.14 -1.64
N ASP A 44 8.64 -30.29 -1.27
CA ASP A 44 8.36 -31.61 -1.85
C ASP A 44 8.38 -31.63 -3.40
N PRO A 45 9.52 -31.32 -4.05
CA PRO A 45 9.61 -31.38 -5.50
C PRO A 45 9.49 -32.83 -5.98
N GLN A 46 8.58 -33.08 -6.92
CA GLN A 46 8.34 -34.43 -7.46
C GLN A 46 8.48 -34.46 -8.98
N VAL A 47 8.95 -35.59 -9.51
CA VAL A 47 8.95 -35.87 -10.95
C VAL A 47 7.79 -36.79 -11.28
N LEU A 48 6.84 -36.29 -12.08
CA LEU A 48 5.73 -37.09 -12.59
C LEU A 48 6.25 -38.06 -13.67
N ASN A 49 5.73 -39.30 -13.70
CA ASN A 49 6.06 -40.37 -14.67
C ASN A 49 7.37 -41.17 -14.44
N GLY A 50 7.91 -41.19 -13.22
CA GLY A 50 8.87 -42.22 -12.80
C GLY A 50 10.31 -42.05 -13.30
N ALA A 51 10.69 -40.87 -13.78
CA ALA A 51 12.10 -40.52 -13.93
C ALA A 51 12.77 -40.42 -12.54
N PRO A 52 14.08 -40.67 -12.43
CA PRO A 52 14.79 -40.66 -11.14
C PRO A 52 14.62 -39.30 -10.44
N SER A 53 14.15 -39.31 -9.19
CA SER A 53 13.98 -38.12 -8.34
C SER A 53 15.28 -37.37 -8.06
N ASP A 54 16.41 -38.04 -8.26
CA ASP A 54 17.76 -37.61 -7.88
C ASP A 54 18.26 -36.40 -8.69
N GLN A 55 17.45 -35.92 -9.65
CA GLN A 55 17.75 -34.80 -10.54
C GLN A 55 16.85 -33.57 -10.33
N ILE A 56 15.89 -33.62 -9.39
CA ILE A 56 15.05 -32.46 -9.05
C ILE A 56 15.43 -31.92 -7.66
N ALA A 57 15.59 -30.61 -7.57
CA ALA A 57 15.84 -29.91 -6.33
C ALA A 57 15.16 -28.55 -6.38
N ILE A 58 14.74 -28.07 -5.20
CA ILE A 58 14.38 -26.66 -5.06
C ILE A 58 15.68 -25.85 -5.11
N GLY A 59 15.63 -24.72 -5.84
CA GLY A 59 16.76 -23.79 -5.91
C GLY A 59 17.07 -23.13 -4.56
N GLU A 60 18.02 -22.18 -4.57
CA GLU A 60 18.48 -21.50 -3.35
C GLU A 60 17.35 -20.76 -2.61
N THR A 61 16.36 -20.25 -3.34
CA THR A 61 15.21 -19.53 -2.79
C THR A 61 14.00 -20.45 -2.70
N GLN A 62 13.90 -21.19 -1.59
CA GLN A 62 12.75 -22.04 -1.28
C GLN A 62 11.56 -21.25 -0.71
N ALA A 63 11.87 -20.21 0.06
CA ALA A 63 10.89 -19.38 0.74
C ALA A 63 11.00 -17.92 0.27
N THR A 64 9.87 -17.26 0.08
CA THR A 64 9.81 -15.82 -0.21
C THR A 64 8.95 -15.12 0.82
N ARG A 65 9.48 -14.04 1.39
CA ARG A 65 8.75 -13.15 2.29
C ARG A 65 7.93 -12.15 1.46
N VAL A 66 6.65 -12.02 1.79
CA VAL A 66 5.72 -11.04 1.24
C VAL A 66 5.32 -10.10 2.36
N VAL A 67 5.44 -8.80 2.13
CA VAL A 67 5.09 -7.76 3.10
C VAL A 67 3.82 -7.07 2.62
N ILE A 68 2.82 -6.99 3.49
CA ILE A 68 1.60 -6.21 3.30
C ILE A 68 1.86 -4.85 3.95
N ILE A 69 1.73 -3.79 3.16
CA ILE A 69 1.95 -2.42 3.60
C ILE A 69 0.57 -1.81 3.86
N ASP A 70 0.35 -1.33 5.08
CA ASP A 70 -0.88 -0.62 5.44
C ASP A 70 -0.92 0.76 4.78
N ASP A 71 -2.06 1.11 4.17
CA ASP A 71 -2.31 2.43 3.60
C ASP A 71 -3.46 3.18 4.29
N ASP A 72 -3.85 2.72 5.49
CA ASP A 72 -5.04 3.17 6.20
C ASP A 72 -4.81 4.31 7.19
N LEU A 73 -3.71 5.03 7.01
CA LEU A 73 -3.44 6.23 7.77
C LEU A 73 -4.49 7.32 7.48
N PRO A 74 -4.99 8.04 8.51
CA PRO A 74 -5.91 9.15 8.32
C PRO A 74 -5.23 10.37 7.69
N GLY A 75 -3.91 10.40 7.58
CA GLY A 75 -3.16 11.53 7.04
C GLY A 75 -3.17 12.78 7.92
N MET A 76 -2.42 13.78 7.48
CA MET A 76 -2.17 15.04 8.19
C MET A 76 -2.57 16.22 7.33
N LEU A 77 -3.24 17.19 7.94
CA LEU A 77 -3.59 18.46 7.28
C LEU A 77 -2.46 19.48 7.43
N SER A 78 -2.11 20.14 6.33
CA SER A 78 -1.07 21.17 6.29
C SER A 78 -1.37 22.20 5.21
N PHE A 79 -0.80 23.41 5.33
CA PHE A 79 -0.77 24.33 4.20
C PHE A 79 0.39 23.95 3.27
N PRO A 80 0.26 24.15 1.94
CA PRO A 80 1.35 23.91 1.00
C PRO A 80 2.52 24.87 1.22
N LYS A 81 2.23 26.07 1.75
CA LYS A 81 3.20 27.13 2.05
C LYS A 81 2.76 27.89 3.30
N ASP A 82 3.73 28.35 4.08
CA ASP A 82 3.48 29.18 5.28
C ASP A 82 3.01 30.59 4.94
N THR A 83 3.27 31.05 3.71
CA THR A 83 2.93 32.39 3.24
C THR A 83 2.36 32.37 1.83
N LEU A 84 1.29 33.14 1.62
CA LEU A 84 0.73 33.45 0.31
C LEU A 84 0.90 34.96 0.05
N MET A 85 1.55 35.32 -1.04
CA MET A 85 1.71 36.71 -1.46
C MET A 85 0.66 37.03 -2.52
N LEU A 86 -0.07 38.12 -2.32
CA LEU A 86 -1.21 38.49 -3.14
C LEU A 86 -1.06 39.94 -3.55
N ALA A 87 -1.39 40.25 -4.81
CA ALA A 87 -1.52 41.63 -5.25
C ALA A 87 -2.87 42.16 -4.79
N GLU A 88 -2.90 43.42 -4.35
CA GLU A 88 -4.16 44.11 -4.11
C GLU A 88 -4.87 44.37 -5.45
N GLU A 89 -6.19 44.22 -5.45
CA GLU A 89 -7.04 44.52 -6.60
C GLU A 89 -8.03 45.63 -6.23
N LEU A 90 -8.50 46.37 -7.23
CA LEU A 90 -9.42 47.51 -7.05
C LEU A 90 -10.86 47.08 -6.75
N GLU A 91 -11.19 45.82 -7.02
CA GLU A 91 -12.50 45.22 -6.81
C GLU A 91 -12.41 44.13 -5.74
N ASP A 92 -13.55 43.81 -5.12
CA ASP A 92 -13.65 42.69 -4.18
C ASP A 92 -13.27 41.38 -4.89
N TRP A 93 -12.45 40.57 -4.23
CA TRP A 93 -11.91 39.35 -4.79
C TRP A 93 -11.74 38.28 -3.73
N GLU A 94 -11.75 37.02 -4.15
CA GLU A 94 -11.65 35.86 -3.27
C GLU A 94 -10.30 35.16 -3.42
N VAL A 95 -9.85 34.53 -2.34
CA VAL A 95 -8.59 33.79 -2.28
C VAL A 95 -8.87 32.35 -1.88
N ASP A 96 -8.38 31.41 -2.68
CA ASP A 96 -8.34 30.01 -2.28
C ASP A 96 -7.19 29.77 -1.30
N VAL A 97 -7.55 29.52 -0.04
CA VAL A 97 -6.59 29.04 0.97
C VAL A 97 -6.63 27.51 0.99
N VAL A 98 -5.70 26.90 0.27
CA VAL A 98 -5.64 25.44 0.10
C VAL A 98 -5.08 24.76 1.35
N VAL A 99 -5.80 23.76 1.87
CA VAL A 99 -5.30 22.81 2.86
C VAL A 99 -5.03 21.47 2.17
N GLU A 100 -3.83 20.93 2.34
CA GLU A 100 -3.41 19.63 1.82
C GLU A 100 -3.50 18.55 2.89
N ARG A 101 -4.13 17.41 2.57
CA ARG A 101 -4.05 16.17 3.34
C ARG A 101 -2.90 15.31 2.79
N LYS A 102 -1.91 15.00 3.63
CA LYS A 102 -0.70 14.23 3.24
C LYS A 102 -0.54 12.98 4.10
N ASN A 103 0.19 11.99 3.58
CA ASN A 103 0.57 10.76 4.29
C ASN A 103 -0.65 9.97 4.83
N GLY A 104 -1.71 9.87 4.03
CA GLY A 104 -2.92 9.12 4.35
C GLY A 104 -4.18 9.78 3.83
N CYS A 105 -5.18 8.97 3.49
CA CYS A 105 -6.48 9.44 2.98
C CYS A 105 -7.68 8.71 3.62
N THR A 106 -7.44 7.81 4.58
CA THR A 106 -8.48 6.94 5.13
C THR A 106 -9.45 7.68 6.04
N GLY A 107 -10.74 7.41 5.82
CA GLY A 107 -11.81 7.96 6.63
C GLY A 107 -12.03 9.48 6.49
N LYS A 108 -13.03 9.95 7.23
CA LYS A 108 -13.42 11.36 7.30
C LYS A 108 -12.59 12.09 8.35
N ILE A 109 -11.95 13.18 7.95
CA ILE A 109 -11.28 14.11 8.87
C ILE A 109 -11.97 15.48 8.85
N GLU A 110 -11.93 16.17 9.97
CA GLU A 110 -12.48 17.52 10.13
C GLU A 110 -11.44 18.39 10.83
N CYS A 111 -11.35 19.66 10.44
CA CYS A 111 -10.54 20.64 11.15
C CYS A 111 -11.33 21.92 11.39
N LYS A 112 -11.01 22.60 12.48
CA LYS A 112 -11.51 23.94 12.75
C LYS A 112 -10.53 24.94 12.14
N TYR A 113 -11.06 25.98 11.52
CA TYR A 113 -10.27 27.09 11.01
C TYR A 113 -10.81 28.41 11.54
N LYS A 114 -9.95 29.43 11.58
CA LYS A 114 -10.31 30.82 11.86
C LYS A 114 -9.29 31.73 11.17
N THR A 115 -9.71 32.95 10.87
CA THR A 115 -8.82 34.04 10.48
C THR A 115 -8.42 34.85 11.72
N GLU A 116 -7.27 35.50 11.67
CA GLU A 116 -6.79 36.40 12.73
C GLU A 116 -6.31 37.70 12.12
N ASN A 117 -6.68 38.82 12.75
CA ASN A 117 -6.25 40.14 12.32
C ASN A 117 -4.76 40.35 12.61
N SER A 118 -4.07 41.01 11.69
CA SER A 118 -2.69 41.46 11.88
C SER A 118 -2.58 42.88 11.34
N SER A 119 -1.71 43.16 10.37
CA SER A 119 -1.69 44.45 9.65
C SER A 119 -2.94 44.65 8.79
N ALA A 120 -3.54 43.56 8.30
CA ALA A 120 -4.87 43.55 7.68
C ALA A 120 -5.93 43.21 8.73
N ILE A 121 -7.08 43.87 8.65
CA ILE A 121 -8.22 43.73 9.58
C ILE A 121 -9.33 43.01 8.81
N ALA A 122 -9.86 41.91 9.38
CA ALA A 122 -11.01 41.18 8.87
C ALA A 122 -12.34 41.93 9.02
#